data_AF-A0A7C3SCN4-F1
#
_entry.id   AF-A0A7C3SCN4-F1
#
_cell.length_a   1.000
_cell.length_b   1.000
_cell.length_c   1.000
_cell.angle_alpha   90.00
_cell.angle_beta   90.00
_cell.angle_gamma   90.00
#
_symmetry.space_group_name_H-M   'P 1'
#
loop_
_entity.id
_entity.type
_entity.pdbx_description
1 polymer ?
#
loop_
_entity_poly.entity_id
_entity_poly.type
_entity_poly.pdbx_seq_one_letter_code
_entity_poly.pdbx_strand_id
1 'polypeptide(L)'
;PALWSFRGKLAIEHIALLNSAVLVLVLLLPTLLFVSRKGQSWREAFRWRQVSLWVTVTTVLGTFALGLAVSQVTLWLIRSLENSAFLERSKFTNLLMATSRANSPVLLLLAVMFPALPEELTFRGVIQQGFEKRYSPPVAIALTSVIFALFHLDLLQALSVLAIAAFWGWVVWRSQSVLPSLIAHALQNGLTVISIVAVNAGREGWQEPTGVLSASPNWVAAALGLVFWLGMVLILMRCLPKRGEGNGTTSDEVFSHQVGTTDGGHGV
;
A
#
# COMPACT_ATOMS: atom_id res chain seq x y z
N PRO A 1 -10.22 -12.44 -44.79
CA PRO A 1 -11.23 -12.85 -43.78
C PRO A 1 -10.69 -13.60 -42.54
N ALA A 2 -9.42 -14.03 -42.50
CA ALA A 2 -8.87 -14.84 -41.40
C ALA A 2 -8.05 -14.07 -40.34
N LEU A 3 -7.97 -12.73 -40.42
CA LEU A 3 -7.20 -11.91 -39.46
C LEU A 3 -8.05 -11.33 -38.31
N TRP A 4 -9.35 -11.62 -38.27
CA TRP A 4 -10.29 -11.08 -37.28
C TRP A 4 -10.78 -12.09 -36.24
N SER A 5 -10.31 -13.35 -36.28
CA SER A 5 -10.73 -14.40 -35.32
C SER A 5 -9.86 -14.47 -34.05
N PHE A 6 -8.83 -13.63 -33.91
CA PHE A 6 -8.09 -13.46 -32.65
C PHE A 6 -8.86 -12.63 -31.59
N ARG A 7 -10.20 -12.64 -31.61
CA ARG A 7 -11.01 -12.28 -30.44
C ARG A 7 -10.98 -13.42 -29.42
N GLY A 8 -9.79 -13.88 -29.05
CA GLY A 8 -9.59 -14.55 -27.78
C GLY A 8 -9.93 -13.52 -26.72
N LYS A 9 -11.07 -13.68 -26.04
CA LYS A 9 -11.43 -12.87 -24.88
C LYS A 9 -10.28 -13.02 -23.89
N LEU A 10 -9.40 -12.02 -23.76
CA LEU A 10 -8.37 -12.01 -22.73
C LEU A 10 -9.08 -12.24 -21.40
N ALA A 11 -8.84 -13.39 -20.77
CA ALA A 11 -9.42 -13.66 -19.46
C ALA A 11 -8.94 -12.58 -18.49
N ILE A 12 -9.76 -12.24 -17.49
CA ILE A 12 -9.50 -11.09 -16.64
C ILE A 12 -8.14 -11.15 -15.93
N GLU A 13 -7.68 -12.35 -15.60
CA GLU A 13 -6.33 -12.57 -15.07
C GLU A 13 -5.22 -12.03 -16.00
N HIS A 14 -5.35 -12.16 -17.32
CA HIS A 14 -4.38 -11.62 -18.27
C HIS A 14 -4.41 -10.08 -18.33
N ILE A 15 -5.59 -9.48 -18.24
CA ILE A 15 -5.76 -8.02 -18.19
C ILE A 15 -5.17 -7.47 -16.89
N ALA A 16 -5.43 -8.14 -15.77
CA ALA A 16 -4.89 -7.77 -14.46
C ALA A 16 -3.35 -7.88 -14.44
N LEU A 17 -2.78 -8.95 -15.02
CA LEU A 17 -1.32 -9.10 -15.15
C LEU A 17 -0.71 -8.03 -16.05
N LEU A 18 -1.34 -7.73 -17.18
CA LEU A 18 -0.86 -6.66 -18.07
C LEU A 18 -0.89 -5.30 -17.35
N ASN A 19 -1.98 -4.98 -16.66
CA ASN A 19 -2.08 -3.76 -15.86
C ASN A 19 -0.98 -3.69 -14.79
N SER A 20 -0.71 -4.80 -14.13
CA SER A 20 0.36 -4.91 -13.12
C SER A 20 1.74 -4.69 -13.72
N ALA A 21 2.02 -5.30 -14.88
CA ALA A 21 3.30 -5.14 -15.58
C ALA A 21 3.50 -3.70 -16.05
N VAL A 22 2.47 -3.07 -16.63
CA VAL A 22 2.51 -1.66 -17.03
C VAL A 22 2.75 -0.76 -15.82
N LEU A 23 2.06 -0.99 -14.71
CA LEU A 23 2.22 -0.19 -13.50
C LEU A 23 3.63 -0.34 -12.90
N VAL A 24 4.20 -1.55 -12.89
CA VAL A 24 5.60 -1.77 -12.49
C VAL A 24 6.55 -1.01 -13.39
N LEU A 25 6.36 -1.05 -14.71
CA LEU A 25 7.22 -0.32 -15.64
C LEU A 25 7.10 1.20 -15.45
N VAL A 26 5.88 1.73 -15.35
CA VAL A 26 5.61 3.17 -15.25
C VAL A 26 6.06 3.74 -13.91
N LEU A 27 5.95 3.01 -12.80
CA LEU A 27 6.39 3.48 -11.49
C LEU A 27 7.84 3.14 -11.18
N LEU A 28 8.25 1.88 -11.37
CA LEU A 28 9.55 1.42 -10.89
C LEU A 28 10.70 1.93 -11.76
N LEU A 29 10.52 1.97 -13.08
CA LEU A 29 11.59 2.40 -14.00
C LEU A 29 12.06 3.84 -13.74
N PRO A 30 11.19 4.87 -13.72
CA PRO A 30 11.65 6.23 -13.44
C PRO A 30 12.21 6.38 -12.02
N THR A 31 11.65 5.65 -11.06
CA THR A 31 12.14 5.62 -9.67
C THR A 31 13.56 5.06 -9.59
N LEU A 32 13.84 3.91 -10.22
CA LEU A 32 15.17 3.31 -10.27
C LEU A 32 16.17 4.22 -11.02
N LEU A 33 15.76 4.81 -12.15
CA LEU A 33 16.58 5.76 -12.89
C LEU A 33 16.92 7.01 -12.07
N PHE A 34 15.96 7.54 -11.30
CA PHE A 34 16.18 8.66 -10.40
C PHE A 34 17.19 8.33 -9.30
N VAL A 35 17.02 7.18 -8.65
CA VAL A 35 17.93 6.71 -7.57
C VAL A 35 19.34 6.46 -8.12
N SER A 36 19.45 5.81 -9.28
CA SER A 36 20.73 5.57 -9.96
C SER A 36 21.45 6.86 -10.31
N ARG A 37 20.76 7.86 -10.88
CA ARG A 37 21.35 9.18 -11.22
C ARG A 37 21.80 9.97 -10.01
N LYS A 38 21.20 9.76 -8.84
CA LYS A 38 21.57 10.44 -7.60
C LYS A 38 22.75 9.76 -6.88
N GLY A 39 23.23 8.61 -7.37
CA GLY A 39 24.32 7.86 -6.74
C GLY A 39 24.01 7.38 -5.31
N GLN A 40 22.72 7.31 -4.94
CA GLN A 40 22.32 6.93 -3.59
C GLN A 40 22.37 5.42 -3.41
N SER A 41 22.70 4.97 -2.19
CA SER A 41 22.57 3.57 -1.85
C SER A 41 21.09 3.16 -1.92
N TRP A 42 20.79 2.03 -2.55
CA TRP A 42 19.41 1.56 -2.69
C TRP A 42 18.71 1.37 -1.34
N ARG A 43 19.47 1.01 -0.29
CA ARG A 43 18.96 0.83 1.07
C ARG A 43 18.48 2.15 1.69
N GLU A 44 19.17 3.25 1.45
CA GLU A 44 18.75 4.57 1.91
C GLU A 44 17.61 5.12 1.06
N ALA A 45 17.76 5.05 -0.27
CA ALA A 45 16.78 5.57 -1.22
C ALA A 45 15.40 4.93 -1.02
N PHE A 46 15.35 3.63 -0.73
CA PHE A 46 14.11 2.89 -0.54
C PHE A 46 13.75 2.62 0.91
N ARG A 47 14.52 3.12 1.89
CA ARG A 47 14.32 2.77 3.30
C ARG A 47 14.27 1.24 3.47
N TRP A 48 15.18 0.52 2.83
CA TRP A 48 15.23 -0.94 2.91
C TRP A 48 15.97 -1.37 4.17
N ARG A 49 15.28 -1.28 5.31
CA ARG A 49 15.80 -1.58 6.63
C ARG A 49 14.94 -2.65 7.31
N GLN A 50 15.57 -3.64 7.93
CA GLN A 50 14.83 -4.61 8.72
C GLN A 50 14.28 -3.94 9.98
N VAL A 51 13.07 -4.34 10.36
CA VAL A 51 12.44 -3.98 11.63
C VAL A 51 12.04 -5.25 12.35
N SER A 52 11.71 -5.15 13.63
CA SER A 52 11.25 -6.32 14.38
C SER A 52 9.98 -6.90 13.74
N LEU A 53 9.87 -8.23 13.79
CA LEU A 53 8.68 -8.94 13.31
C LEU A 53 7.40 -8.38 13.95
N TRP A 54 7.47 -8.00 15.24
CA TRP A 54 6.36 -7.39 15.96
C TRP A 54 5.86 -6.07 15.35
N VAL A 55 6.75 -5.20 14.86
CA VAL A 55 6.34 -3.98 14.15
C VAL A 55 5.61 -4.35 12.86
N THR A 56 6.11 -5.33 12.10
CA THR A 56 5.46 -5.80 10.87
C THR A 56 4.10 -6.40 11.16
N VAL A 57 3.98 -7.33 12.11
CA VAL A 57 2.70 -7.96 12.47
C VAL A 57 1.70 -6.92 12.98
N THR A 58 2.13 -6.00 13.84
CA THR A 58 1.24 -4.93 14.36
C THR A 58 0.80 -3.98 13.23
N THR A 59 1.66 -3.71 12.25
CA THR A 59 1.31 -2.93 11.06
C THR A 59 0.29 -3.66 10.19
N VAL A 60 0.43 -4.98 9.99
CA VAL A 60 -0.53 -5.80 9.24
C VAL A 60 -1.89 -5.83 9.94
N LEU A 61 -1.91 -6.14 11.25
CA LEU A 61 -3.15 -6.17 12.03
C LEU A 61 -3.81 -4.78 12.08
N GLY A 62 -3.03 -3.72 12.24
CA GLY A 62 -3.53 -2.34 12.16
C GLY A 62 -4.10 -2.02 10.78
N THR A 63 -3.46 -2.46 9.71
CA THR A 63 -3.95 -2.28 8.34
C THR A 63 -5.28 -2.98 8.12
N PHE A 64 -5.43 -4.23 8.58
CA PHE A 64 -6.69 -4.97 8.47
C PHE A 64 -7.81 -4.33 9.32
N ALA A 65 -7.49 -3.88 10.54
CA ALA A 65 -8.42 -3.20 11.42
C ALA A 65 -8.95 -1.89 10.82
N LEU A 66 -8.05 -1.07 10.28
CA LEU A 66 -8.40 0.17 9.58
C LEU A 66 -9.15 -0.13 8.29
N GLY A 67 -8.71 -1.14 7.53
CA GLY A 67 -9.35 -1.63 6.32
C GLY A 67 -10.79 -2.07 6.55
N LEU A 68 -11.08 -2.72 7.68
CA LEU A 68 -12.44 -3.06 8.09
C LEU A 68 -13.29 -1.79 8.23
N ALA A 69 -12.84 -0.79 9.00
CA ALA A 69 -13.59 0.45 9.18
C ALA A 69 -13.81 1.22 7.87
N VAL A 70 -12.75 1.37 7.07
CA VAL A 70 -12.78 1.99 5.74
C VAL A 70 -13.73 1.27 4.80
N SER A 71 -13.77 -0.07 4.83
CA SER A 71 -14.67 -0.85 3.97
C SER A 71 -16.13 -0.54 4.26
N GLN A 72 -16.51 -0.32 5.53
CA GLN A 72 -17.90 0.01 5.89
C GLN A 72 -18.29 1.41 5.40
N VAL A 73 -17.38 2.38 5.49
CA VAL A 73 -17.59 3.72 4.90
C VAL A 73 -17.69 3.64 3.38
N THR A 74 -16.87 2.79 2.75
CA THR A 74 -16.92 2.57 1.30
C THR A 74 -18.24 1.96 0.87
N LEU A 75 -18.74 0.95 1.58
CA LEU A 75 -20.07 0.35 1.32
C LEU A 75 -21.19 1.38 1.50
N TRP A 76 -21.11 2.22 2.53
CA TRP A 76 -22.06 3.30 2.75
C TRP A 76 -22.05 4.29 1.58
N LEU A 77 -20.87 4.66 1.09
CA LEU A 77 -20.71 5.58 -0.04
C LEU A 77 -21.27 4.98 -1.33
N ILE A 78 -20.98 3.70 -1.62
CA ILE A 78 -21.54 2.97 -2.76
C ILE A 78 -23.07 2.96 -2.70
N ARG A 79 -23.65 2.61 -1.54
CA ARG A 79 -25.11 2.60 -1.40
C ARG A 79 -25.74 3.99 -1.52
N SER A 80 -25.07 5.01 -0.98
CA SER A 80 -25.55 6.40 -1.06
C SER A 80 -25.52 6.96 -2.49
N LEU A 81 -24.74 6.33 -3.38
CA LEU A 81 -24.50 6.78 -4.75
C LEU A 81 -25.02 5.78 -5.80
N GLU A 82 -25.82 4.78 -5.41
CA GLU A 82 -26.21 3.59 -6.20
C GLU A 82 -26.81 3.93 -7.59
N ASN A 83 -27.39 5.13 -7.77
CA ASN A 83 -27.97 5.60 -9.03
C ASN A 83 -27.22 6.80 -9.65
N SER A 84 -25.96 7.02 -9.28
CA SER A 84 -25.16 8.12 -9.80
C SER A 84 -24.31 7.66 -11.00
N ALA A 85 -24.17 8.53 -12.00
CA ALA A 85 -23.24 8.33 -13.13
C ALA A 85 -21.77 8.16 -12.67
N PHE A 86 -21.48 8.55 -11.43
CA PHE A 86 -20.18 8.37 -10.81
C PHE A 86 -19.87 6.89 -10.54
N LEU A 87 -20.82 6.12 -9.98
CA LEU A 87 -20.61 4.70 -9.71
C LEU A 87 -20.62 3.85 -10.98
N GLU A 88 -21.47 4.17 -11.95
CA GLU A 88 -21.50 3.47 -13.24
C GLU A 88 -20.13 3.54 -13.95
N ARG A 89 -19.41 4.65 -13.78
CA ARG A 89 -18.08 4.87 -14.38
C ARG A 89 -16.93 4.40 -13.50
N SER A 90 -17.18 3.93 -12.28
CA SER A 90 -16.10 3.51 -11.38
C SER A 90 -15.40 2.27 -11.93
N LYS A 91 -14.11 2.40 -12.18
CA LYS A 91 -13.27 1.27 -12.63
C LYS A 91 -13.06 0.29 -11.49
N PHE A 92 -13.07 0.79 -10.25
CA PHE A 92 -12.91 -0.02 -9.05
C PHE A 92 -14.06 -1.01 -8.89
N THR A 93 -15.32 -0.54 -8.96
CA THR A 93 -16.49 -1.45 -8.86
C THR A 93 -16.51 -2.46 -10.01
N ASN A 94 -16.21 -2.01 -11.24
CA ASN A 94 -16.11 -2.89 -12.41
C ASN A 94 -15.01 -3.95 -12.25
N LEU A 95 -13.84 -3.57 -11.74
CA LEU A 95 -12.75 -4.50 -11.47
C LEU A 95 -13.15 -5.51 -10.40
N LEU A 96 -13.74 -5.07 -9.28
CA LEU A 96 -14.22 -5.95 -8.20
C LEU A 96 -15.26 -6.97 -8.73
N MET A 97 -16.23 -6.51 -9.52
CA MET A 97 -17.26 -7.36 -10.15
C MET A 97 -16.71 -8.30 -11.23
N ALA A 98 -15.54 -8.00 -11.78
CA ALA A 98 -14.94 -8.84 -12.78
C ALA A 98 -13.93 -9.81 -12.14
N THR A 99 -13.29 -9.45 -11.02
CA THR A 99 -12.48 -10.33 -10.17
C THR A 99 -13.29 -11.51 -9.65
N SER A 100 -14.58 -11.34 -9.35
CA SER A 100 -15.47 -12.45 -8.97
C SER A 100 -15.67 -13.51 -10.07
N ARG A 101 -15.41 -13.15 -11.33
CA ARG A 101 -15.56 -14.01 -12.51
C ARG A 101 -14.25 -14.61 -12.99
N ALA A 102 -13.17 -14.48 -12.21
CA ALA A 102 -11.86 -14.98 -12.61
C ALA A 102 -11.77 -16.50 -12.47
N ASN A 103 -11.07 -17.13 -13.41
CA ASN A 103 -10.93 -18.58 -13.47
C ASN A 103 -9.72 -19.06 -12.67
N SER A 104 -8.75 -18.18 -12.41
CA SER A 104 -7.55 -18.50 -11.65
C SER A 104 -7.32 -17.55 -10.46
N PRO A 105 -7.69 -17.98 -9.23
CA PRO A 105 -7.42 -17.24 -8.00
C PRO A 105 -5.92 -16.95 -7.78
N VAL A 106 -5.04 -17.85 -8.24
CA VAL A 106 -3.58 -17.70 -8.10
C VAL A 106 -3.04 -16.59 -8.99
N LEU A 107 -3.45 -16.52 -10.26
CA LEU A 107 -3.01 -15.47 -11.19
C LEU A 107 -3.53 -14.10 -10.74
N LEU A 108 -4.75 -14.03 -10.21
CA LEU A 108 -5.27 -12.82 -9.59
C LEU A 108 -4.43 -12.39 -8.38
N LEU A 109 -4.13 -13.32 -7.47
CA LEU A 109 -3.35 -13.01 -6.28
C LEU A 109 -1.99 -12.40 -6.65
N LEU A 110 -1.30 -13.00 -7.62
CA LEU A 110 -0.03 -12.47 -8.15
C LEU A 110 -0.20 -11.08 -8.76
N ALA A 111 -1.28 -10.87 -9.55
CA ALA A 111 -1.56 -9.58 -10.16
C ALA A 111 -1.81 -8.47 -9.12
N VAL A 112 -2.42 -8.75 -7.96
CA VAL A 112 -2.68 -7.68 -6.96
C VAL A 112 -1.55 -7.53 -5.94
N MET A 113 -0.74 -8.57 -5.70
CA MET A 113 0.41 -8.48 -4.79
C MET A 113 1.61 -7.78 -5.42
N PHE A 114 1.86 -7.99 -6.71
CA PHE A 114 3.06 -7.48 -7.38
C PHE A 114 3.13 -5.93 -7.46
N PRO A 115 2.02 -5.19 -7.68
CA PRO A 115 1.98 -3.72 -7.62
C PRO A 115 2.44 -3.10 -6.30
N ALA A 116 2.27 -3.79 -5.17
CA ALA A 116 2.59 -3.24 -3.86
C ALA A 116 4.08 -2.84 -3.74
N LEU A 117 4.98 -3.62 -4.36
CA LEU A 117 6.42 -3.34 -4.33
C LEU A 117 6.79 -2.01 -4.99
N PRO A 118 6.56 -1.80 -6.30
CA PRO A 118 6.91 -0.55 -6.96
C PRO A 118 6.17 0.65 -6.39
N GLU A 119 4.95 0.47 -5.91
CA GLU A 119 4.18 1.52 -5.26
C GLU A 119 4.83 1.98 -3.94
N GLU A 120 5.14 1.06 -3.02
CA GLU A 120 5.76 1.43 -1.74
C GLU A 120 7.17 2.01 -1.94
N LEU A 121 7.97 1.44 -2.84
CA LEU A 121 9.30 1.96 -3.16
C LEU A 121 9.23 3.37 -3.74
N THR A 122 8.28 3.64 -4.64
CA THR A 122 8.15 4.95 -5.29
C THR A 122 7.58 5.98 -4.32
N PHE A 123 6.43 5.69 -3.73
CA PHE A 123 5.71 6.68 -2.94
C PHE A 123 6.32 6.87 -1.56
N ARG A 124 6.67 5.79 -0.84
CA ARG A 124 7.19 5.89 0.54
C ARG A 124 8.72 5.92 0.59
N GLY A 125 9.36 5.20 -0.32
CA GLY A 125 10.81 5.25 -0.51
C GLY A 125 11.25 6.60 -1.08
N VAL A 126 10.74 7.03 -2.22
CA VAL A 126 11.31 8.22 -2.90
C VAL A 126 10.50 9.50 -2.66
N ILE A 127 9.20 9.50 -2.97
CA ILE A 127 8.38 10.72 -2.96
C ILE A 127 8.21 11.28 -1.54
N GLN A 128 7.81 10.45 -0.58
CA GLN A 128 7.64 10.88 0.82
C GLN A 128 8.94 11.40 1.40
N GLN A 129 10.07 10.70 1.15
CA GLN A 129 11.40 11.17 1.55
C GLN A 129 11.73 12.54 0.95
N GLY A 130 11.38 12.76 -0.31
CA GLY A 130 11.52 14.05 -0.97
C GLY A 130 10.74 15.16 -0.27
N PHE A 131 9.48 14.90 0.10
CA PHE A 131 8.67 15.87 0.83
C PHE A 131 9.13 16.09 2.28
N GLU A 132 9.59 15.05 2.98
CA GLU A 132 10.13 15.14 4.34
C GLU A 132 11.37 16.06 4.42
N LYS A 133 12.08 16.29 3.31
CA LYS A 133 13.19 17.25 3.23
C LYS A 133 12.75 18.71 3.15
N ARG A 134 11.49 18.99 2.82
CA ARG A 134 10.97 20.34 2.56
C ARG A 134 9.81 20.74 3.47
N TYR A 135 9.09 19.76 4.00
CA TYR A 135 7.88 19.95 4.79
C TYR A 135 7.95 19.16 6.10
N SER A 136 7.11 19.53 7.07
CA SER A 136 6.98 18.77 8.31
C SER A 136 6.47 17.34 8.02
N PRO A 137 6.80 16.35 8.87
CA PRO A 137 6.41 14.96 8.61
C PRO A 137 4.91 14.74 8.37
N PRO A 138 3.98 15.35 9.15
CA PRO A 138 2.55 15.20 8.88
C PRO A 138 2.14 15.69 7.49
N VAL A 139 2.73 16.81 7.04
CA VAL A 139 2.46 17.38 5.70
C VAL A 139 3.02 16.48 4.60
N ALA A 140 4.25 15.97 4.76
CA ALA A 140 4.85 15.06 3.80
C ALA A 140 4.05 13.75 3.65
N ILE A 141 3.57 13.19 4.77
CA ILE A 141 2.69 12.01 4.80
C ILE A 141 1.37 12.33 4.09
N ALA A 142 0.73 13.46 4.41
CA ALA A 142 -0.54 13.85 3.82
C ALA A 142 -0.42 14.03 2.29
N LEU A 143 0.56 14.80 1.82
CA LEU A 143 0.79 15.02 0.39
C LEU A 143 1.04 13.71 -0.35
N THR A 144 1.91 12.85 0.18
CA THR A 144 2.22 11.56 -0.45
C THR A 144 0.99 10.66 -0.50
N SER A 145 0.20 10.63 0.58
CA SER A 145 -1.00 9.78 0.67
C SER A 145 -2.09 10.23 -0.29
N VAL A 146 -2.27 11.55 -0.47
CA VAL A 146 -3.20 12.11 -1.47
C VAL A 146 -2.74 11.77 -2.89
N ILE A 147 -1.46 11.97 -3.22
CA ILE A 147 -0.95 11.64 -4.56
C ILE A 147 -1.08 10.14 -4.84
N PHE A 148 -0.77 9.28 -3.85
CA PHE A 148 -0.96 7.83 -3.95
C PHE A 148 -2.43 7.45 -4.18
N ALA A 149 -3.35 8.05 -3.42
CA ALA A 149 -4.78 7.80 -3.58
C ALA A 149 -5.26 8.20 -4.99
N LEU A 150 -4.88 9.39 -5.46
CA LEU A 150 -5.23 9.88 -6.80
C LEU A 150 -4.61 9.06 -7.93
N PHE A 151 -3.48 8.40 -7.69
CA PHE A 151 -2.83 7.51 -8.68
C PHE A 151 -3.68 6.29 -9.06
N HIS A 152 -4.70 5.96 -8.25
CA HIS A 152 -5.67 4.90 -8.58
C HIS A 152 -6.64 5.31 -9.70
N LEU A 153 -6.71 6.60 -10.06
CA LEU A 153 -7.54 7.14 -11.15
C LEU A 153 -9.02 6.76 -11.06
N ASP A 154 -9.49 6.52 -9.84
CA ASP A 154 -10.86 6.23 -9.46
C ASP A 154 -11.10 6.88 -8.10
N LEU A 155 -12.06 7.80 -8.02
CA LEU A 155 -12.25 8.59 -6.81
C LEU A 155 -12.82 7.75 -5.66
N LEU A 156 -13.64 6.73 -5.94
CA LEU A 156 -14.15 5.83 -4.91
C LEU A 156 -12.98 5.06 -4.29
N GLN A 157 -12.11 4.48 -5.12
CA GLN A 157 -10.90 3.81 -4.67
C GLN A 157 -9.96 4.76 -3.94
N ALA A 158 -9.75 5.97 -4.47
CA ALA A 158 -8.91 6.98 -3.84
C ALA A 158 -9.37 7.30 -2.42
N LEU A 159 -10.67 7.51 -2.21
CA LEU A 159 -11.24 7.75 -0.89
C LEU A 159 -11.08 6.55 0.04
N SER A 160 -11.24 5.33 -0.46
CA SER A 160 -11.03 4.11 0.32
C SER A 160 -9.57 3.94 0.75
N VAL A 161 -8.60 4.19 -0.12
CA VAL A 161 -7.18 3.93 0.21
C VAL A 161 -6.52 5.06 0.98
N LEU A 162 -7.07 6.28 0.99
CA LEU A 162 -6.41 7.47 1.54
C LEU A 162 -6.00 7.32 3.02
N ALA A 163 -6.91 6.82 3.86
CA ALA A 163 -6.63 6.65 5.30
C ALA A 163 -5.57 5.57 5.55
N ILE A 164 -5.61 4.47 4.80
CA ILE A 164 -4.65 3.37 4.87
C ILE A 164 -3.27 3.85 4.39
N ALA A 165 -3.24 4.61 3.29
CA ALA A 165 -2.04 5.23 2.75
C ALA A 165 -1.38 6.18 3.76
N ALA A 166 -2.16 6.97 4.49
CA ALA A 166 -1.66 7.84 5.55
C ALA A 166 -1.09 7.05 6.73
N PHE A 167 -1.77 5.97 7.15
CA PHE A 167 -1.27 5.06 8.17
C PHE A 167 0.07 4.43 7.78
N TRP A 168 0.20 3.90 6.56
CA TRP A 168 1.47 3.37 6.06
C TRP A 168 2.55 4.46 5.98
N GLY A 169 2.22 5.65 5.50
CA GLY A 169 3.16 6.78 5.47
C GLY A 169 3.71 7.13 6.86
N TRP A 170 2.85 7.11 7.89
CA TRP A 170 3.25 7.28 9.27
C TRP A 170 4.16 6.13 9.77
N VAL A 171 3.82 4.87 9.50
CA VAL A 171 4.65 3.72 9.88
C VAL A 171 6.02 3.79 9.23
N VAL A 172 6.11 4.12 7.93
CA VAL A 172 7.40 4.25 7.22
C VAL A 172 8.19 5.44 7.76
N TRP A 173 7.53 6.57 8.05
CA TRP A 173 8.19 7.73 8.66
C TRP A 173 8.78 7.38 10.05
N ARG A 174 8.05 6.65 10.89
CA ARG A 174 8.50 6.25 12.23
C ARG A 174 9.59 5.18 12.20
N SER A 175 9.42 4.16 11.37
CA SER A 175 10.32 3.00 11.32
C SER A 175 11.53 3.18 10.41
N GLN A 176 11.50 4.19 9.52
CA GLN A 176 12.46 4.35 8.43
C GLN A 176 12.61 3.07 7.59
N SER A 177 11.52 2.31 7.48
CA SER A 177 11.45 1.08 6.70
C SER A 177 10.18 1.00 5.86
N VAL A 178 10.30 0.64 4.58
CA VAL A 178 9.15 0.32 3.73
C VAL A 178 8.64 -1.11 3.93
N LEU A 179 9.39 -1.98 4.61
CA LEU A 179 9.03 -3.41 4.69
C LEU A 179 7.69 -3.65 5.41
N PRO A 180 7.37 -2.97 6.54
CA PRO A 180 6.08 -3.18 7.20
C PRO A 180 4.89 -2.77 6.35
N SER A 181 4.97 -1.62 5.66
CA SER A 181 3.90 -1.16 4.79
C SER A 181 3.79 -2.03 3.54
N LEU A 182 4.92 -2.42 2.93
CA LEU A 182 4.94 -3.35 1.79
C LEU A 182 4.24 -4.67 2.08
N ILE A 183 4.56 -5.30 3.21
CA ILE A 183 3.95 -6.57 3.60
C ILE A 183 2.46 -6.36 3.89
N ALA A 184 2.11 -5.32 4.64
CA ALA A 184 0.71 -5.01 4.96
C ALA A 184 -0.12 -4.68 3.70
N HIS A 185 0.45 -3.96 2.75
CA HIS A 185 -0.16 -3.60 1.47
C HIS A 185 -0.41 -4.86 0.63
N ALA A 186 0.61 -5.69 0.40
CA ALA A 186 0.45 -6.94 -0.35
C ALA A 186 -0.61 -7.87 0.27
N LEU A 187 -0.63 -7.98 1.60
CA LEU A 187 -1.61 -8.78 2.32
C LEU A 187 -3.02 -8.17 2.29
N GLN A 188 -3.17 -6.85 2.36
CA GLN A 188 -4.46 -6.17 2.22
C GLN A 188 -5.05 -6.36 0.82
N ASN A 189 -4.21 -6.31 -0.21
CA ASN A 189 -4.58 -6.61 -1.58
C ASN A 189 -5.03 -8.06 -1.73
N GLY A 190 -4.27 -9.01 -1.19
CA GLY A 190 -4.65 -10.42 -1.16
C GLY A 190 -5.95 -10.68 -0.41
N LEU A 191 -6.14 -10.06 0.76
CA LEU A 191 -7.37 -10.17 1.55
C LEU A 191 -8.58 -9.69 0.74
N THR A 192 -8.45 -8.57 0.02
CA THR A 192 -9.51 -8.04 -0.85
C THR A 192 -9.92 -9.06 -1.90
N VAL A 193 -8.97 -9.69 -2.60
CA VAL A 193 -9.24 -10.73 -3.61
C VAL A 193 -9.92 -11.94 -2.97
N ILE A 194 -9.39 -12.43 -1.83
CA ILE A 194 -9.93 -13.59 -1.13
C ILE A 194 -11.38 -13.33 -0.68
N SER A 195 -11.68 -12.15 -0.12
CA SER A 195 -13.03 -11.79 0.30
C SER A 195 -14.01 -11.78 -0.87
N ILE A 196 -13.61 -11.29 -2.05
CA ILE A 196 -14.44 -11.30 -3.26
C ILE A 196 -14.69 -12.74 -3.71
N VAL A 197 -13.64 -13.57 -3.83
CA VAL A 197 -13.78 -14.95 -4.30
C VAL A 197 -14.60 -15.79 -3.33
N ALA A 198 -14.36 -15.68 -2.02
CA ALA A 198 -15.05 -16.45 -0.99
C ALA A 198 -16.56 -16.17 -0.96
N VAL A 199 -17.00 -14.93 -1.16
CA VAL A 199 -18.43 -14.59 -1.18
C VAL A 199 -19.14 -15.17 -2.42
N ASN A 200 -18.42 -15.34 -3.53
CA ASN A 200 -18.98 -15.89 -4.76
C ASN A 200 -18.95 -17.43 -4.82
N ALA A 201 -18.00 -18.07 -4.14
CA ALA A 201 -17.89 -19.54 -4.10
C ALA A 201 -19.11 -20.26 -3.51
N GLY A 202 -19.93 -19.56 -2.71
CA GLY A 202 -21.16 -20.10 -2.11
C GLY A 202 -22.46 -19.84 -2.90
N ARG A 203 -22.39 -19.22 -4.09
CA ARG A 203 -23.57 -18.89 -4.90
C ARG A 203 -23.52 -19.65 -6.23
N GLU A 204 -24.28 -20.75 -6.33
CA GLU A 204 -24.52 -21.42 -7.61
C GLU A 204 -25.47 -20.58 -8.48
N GLY A 205 -25.02 -20.18 -9.66
CA GLY A 205 -25.81 -19.45 -10.66
C GLY A 205 -25.25 -18.08 -11.01
N TRP A 206 -25.58 -17.62 -12.22
CA TRP A 206 -25.18 -16.33 -12.80
C TRP A 206 -25.86 -15.13 -12.10
N GLN A 207 -25.78 -15.04 -10.78
CA GLN A 207 -26.17 -13.82 -10.09
C GLN A 207 -25.05 -12.80 -10.25
N GLU A 208 -25.40 -11.57 -10.63
CA GLU A 208 -24.46 -10.46 -10.61
C GLU A 208 -23.76 -10.41 -9.24
N PRO A 209 -22.44 -10.14 -9.18
CA PRO A 209 -21.65 -10.14 -7.95
C PRO A 209 -21.96 -8.92 -7.06
N THR A 210 -23.21 -8.49 -7.04
CA THR A 210 -23.75 -7.38 -6.25
C THR A 210 -23.78 -7.70 -4.77
N GLY A 211 -23.75 -8.98 -4.35
CA GLY A 211 -23.94 -9.38 -2.96
C GLY A 211 -23.02 -8.71 -1.91
N VAL A 212 -21.75 -8.46 -2.26
CA VAL A 212 -20.82 -7.75 -1.35
C VAL A 212 -21.10 -6.25 -1.35
N LEU A 213 -21.35 -5.68 -2.53
CA LEU A 213 -21.58 -4.24 -2.70
C LEU A 213 -22.99 -3.80 -2.27
N SER A 214 -23.93 -4.74 -2.21
CA SER A 214 -25.32 -4.55 -1.76
C SER A 214 -25.49 -4.77 -0.26
N ALA A 215 -24.46 -5.25 0.44
CA ALA A 215 -24.49 -5.44 1.88
C ALA A 215 -24.66 -4.09 2.58
N SER A 216 -25.48 -4.06 3.64
CA SER A 216 -25.61 -2.87 4.46
C SER A 216 -24.33 -2.64 5.27
N PRO A 217 -23.88 -1.38 5.41
CA PRO A 217 -22.74 -1.05 6.27
C PRO A 217 -22.98 -1.51 7.71
N ASN A 218 -22.02 -2.21 8.29
CA ASN A 218 -22.04 -2.60 9.69
C ASN A 218 -21.20 -1.62 10.52
N TRP A 219 -21.88 -0.62 11.10
CA TRP A 219 -21.22 0.41 11.91
C TRP A 219 -20.60 -0.12 13.20
N VAL A 220 -21.10 -1.24 13.74
CA VAL A 220 -20.48 -1.91 14.90
C VAL A 220 -19.12 -2.48 14.47
N ALA A 221 -19.04 -3.16 13.33
CA ALA A 221 -17.78 -3.65 12.79
C ALA A 221 -16.80 -2.50 12.49
N ALA A 222 -17.30 -1.36 11.99
CA ALA A 222 -16.48 -0.17 11.78
C ALA A 222 -15.89 0.37 13.10
N ALA A 223 -16.72 0.50 14.14
CA ALA A 223 -16.28 0.98 15.45
C ALA A 223 -15.26 0.03 16.09
N LEU A 224 -15.50 -1.29 16.05
CA LEU A 224 -14.56 -2.29 16.54
C LEU A 224 -13.22 -2.25 15.78
N GLY A 225 -13.28 -2.11 14.45
CA GLY A 225 -12.09 -1.94 13.61
C GLY A 225 -11.28 -0.70 13.99
N LEU A 226 -11.94 0.45 14.22
CA LEU A 226 -11.26 1.68 14.64
C LEU A 226 -10.63 1.57 16.04
N VAL A 227 -11.36 0.99 17.00
CA VAL A 227 -10.84 0.77 18.36
C VAL A 227 -9.63 -0.16 18.33
N PHE A 228 -9.70 -1.25 17.57
CA PHE A 228 -8.59 -2.17 17.42
C PHE A 228 -7.39 -1.52 16.71
N TRP A 229 -7.64 -0.74 15.65
CA TRP A 229 -6.61 0.04 14.97
C TRP A 229 -5.93 1.04 15.91
N LEU A 230 -6.68 1.78 16.72
CA LEU A 230 -6.14 2.67 17.75
C LEU A 230 -5.22 1.91 18.71
N GLY A 231 -5.63 0.72 19.14
CA GLY A 231 -4.78 -0.18 19.94
C GLY A 231 -3.46 -0.52 19.25
N MET A 232 -3.48 -0.87 17.96
CA MET A 232 -2.28 -1.17 17.17
C MET A 232 -1.38 0.06 17.01
N VAL A 233 -1.95 1.24 16.78
CA VAL A 233 -1.21 2.51 16.71
C VAL A 233 -0.51 2.79 18.04
N LEU A 234 -1.20 2.62 19.18
CA LEU A 234 -0.61 2.80 20.51
C LEU A 234 0.55 1.82 20.77
N ILE A 235 0.43 0.57 20.33
CA ILE A 235 1.53 -0.41 20.41
C ILE A 235 2.71 0.05 19.53
N LEU A 236 2.45 0.44 18.28
CA LEU A 236 3.50 0.94 17.38
C LEU A 236 4.19 2.20 17.92
N MET A 237 3.45 3.10 18.56
CA MET A 237 4.02 4.29 19.22
C MET A 237 4.97 3.93 20.37
N ARG A 238 4.75 2.81 21.04
CA ARG A 238 5.64 2.29 22.10
C ARG A 238 6.83 1.53 21.53
N CYS A 239 6.65 0.80 20.44
CA CYS A 239 7.70 -0.02 19.82
C CYS A 239 8.65 0.78 18.91
N LEU A 240 8.18 1.89 18.30
CA LEU A 240 8.96 2.68 17.36
C LEU A 240 9.52 3.96 18.01
N PRO A 241 10.82 4.28 17.79
CA PRO A 241 11.44 5.45 18.37
C PRO A 241 10.67 6.74 18.13
N LYS A 242 10.59 7.63 19.14
CA LYS A 242 10.09 8.99 18.96
C LYS A 242 11.05 9.74 18.03
N ARG A 243 10.50 10.41 17.02
CA ARG A 243 11.27 11.23 16.08
C ARG A 243 10.86 12.69 16.23
N GLY A 244 11.80 13.55 16.64
CA GLY A 244 11.69 15.00 16.49
C GLY A 244 10.93 15.77 17.57
N GLU A 245 11.15 15.50 18.85
CA GLU A 245 11.32 16.60 19.82
C GLU A 245 12.81 16.94 19.77
N GLY A 246 13.15 18.20 19.49
CA GLY A 246 14.41 18.61 18.87
C GLY A 246 15.68 18.12 19.55
N ASN A 247 16.65 17.70 18.73
CA ASN A 247 18.05 17.83 19.10
C ASN A 247 18.88 18.13 17.85
N GLY A 248 19.46 19.31 17.82
CA GLY A 248 20.51 19.70 16.88
C GLY A 248 21.82 19.02 17.26
N THR A 249 21.89 17.70 17.11
CA THR A 249 23.15 16.97 17.15
C THR A 249 23.28 16.15 15.87
N THR A 250 24.20 16.65 15.05
CA THR A 250 24.84 16.08 13.89
C THR A 250 24.90 14.55 13.90
N SER A 251 24.41 13.96 12.82
CA SER A 251 24.49 12.53 12.48
C SER A 251 25.91 12.04 12.14
N ASP A 252 26.95 12.74 12.62
CA ASP A 252 28.36 12.43 12.28
C ASP A 252 29.13 11.73 13.42
N GLU A 253 28.58 11.62 14.63
CA GLU A 253 29.33 11.05 15.78
C GLU A 253 29.10 9.54 16.03
N VAL A 254 28.17 8.89 15.32
CA VAL A 254 27.90 7.45 15.55
C VAL A 254 28.78 6.52 14.69
N PHE A 255 29.52 7.06 13.71
CA PHE A 255 30.39 6.26 12.82
C PHE A 255 31.89 6.49 12.98
N SER A 256 32.35 7.40 13.86
CA SER A 256 33.78 7.69 14.03
C SER A 256 34.49 6.83 15.09
N HIS A 257 33.77 6.02 15.88
CA HIS A 257 34.38 5.27 16.99
C HIS A 257 34.86 3.84 16.68
N GLN A 258 35.04 3.46 15.41
CA GLN A 258 35.61 2.14 15.07
C GLN A 258 36.79 2.14 14.10
N VAL A 259 37.42 3.29 13.80
CA VAL A 259 38.67 3.28 13.02
C VAL A 259 39.67 4.23 13.65
N GLY A 260 40.68 3.65 14.33
CA GLY A 260 41.94 4.34 14.60
C GLY A 260 42.46 4.19 16.03
N THR A 261 43.16 3.08 16.31
CA THR A 261 44.37 3.08 17.14
C THR A 261 45.13 1.76 16.94
N THR A 262 46.17 1.77 16.09
CA THR A 262 47.47 1.13 16.38
C THR A 262 48.49 1.72 15.39
N ASP A 263 49.22 2.73 15.85
CA ASP A 263 50.53 3.06 15.31
C ASP A 263 51.51 3.02 16.48
N GLY A 264 52.67 2.39 16.29
CA GLY A 264 53.55 1.99 17.37
C GLY A 264 54.85 1.34 16.93
N GLY A 265 55.68 2.09 16.19
CA GLY A 265 57.11 2.19 16.48
C GLY A 265 58.07 1.22 15.78
N HIS A 266 58.67 1.68 14.68
CA HIS A 266 60.04 1.32 14.30
C HIS A 266 60.86 2.59 14.08
N GLY A 267 61.73 2.90 15.04
CA GLY A 267 62.82 3.86 14.90
C GLY A 267 64.13 3.12 14.63
N VAL A 268 64.93 3.70 13.73
CA VAL A 268 66.28 3.31 13.29
C VAL A 268 67.28 3.37 14.45
#